data_AF-A0A3G3GTA1-F1
#
_entry.id   AF-A0A3G3GTA1-F1
#
_cell.length_a   1.000
_cell.length_b   1.000
_cell.length_c   1.000
_cell.angle_alpha   90.00
_cell.angle_beta   90.00
_cell.angle_gamma   90.00
#
_symmetry.space_group_name_H-M   'P 1'
#
loop_
_entity.id
_entity.type
_entity.pdbx_description
1 polymer ?
#
loop_
_entity_poly.entity_id
_entity_poly.type
_entity_poly.pdbx_seq_one_letter_code
_entity_poly.pdbx_strand_id
1 'polypeptide(L)'
;MPVELAVLLLVAGCTTTDSTPTFDVSLGQTSLGQVLTGENGKTLYYFASDITGQSQCSGSCLTNWPVFYKETPTLGTSLTATDFTTITRADGTKQTAYKGWPLYYYAGDTKSGDVAGEKLNNVWFVAKPSYSLFFANAQLVGNDGKNYLSDYTVGDGKTIYLVDAAGKTLYGYVPDKKNTNVYTKSDFSNNATWPIAEIAMPTNLPSNLSTSDFSVIDVFGRKQLVFRGHPLYYFGPDNGVKGATKGVSVPRPGVWPVYNASTTALQ
;
A
#
# COMPACT_ATOMS: atom_id res chain seq x y z
N MET A 1 75.56 5.70 -35.53
CA MET A 1 74.90 5.52 -34.23
C MET A 1 73.98 6.73 -34.01
N PRO A 2 72.66 6.64 -34.28
CA PRO A 2 71.73 7.68 -33.85
C PRO A 2 71.29 7.39 -32.41
N VAL A 3 71.18 8.44 -31.61
CA VAL A 3 70.63 8.41 -30.25
C VAL A 3 69.16 8.83 -30.37
N GLU A 4 68.23 7.89 -30.16
CA GLU A 4 66.79 8.20 -30.08
C GLU A 4 66.45 8.70 -28.67
N LEU A 5 65.83 9.89 -28.63
CA LEU A 5 65.36 10.55 -27.43
C LEU A 5 63.90 10.15 -27.18
N ALA A 6 63.65 9.25 -26.22
CA ALA A 6 62.30 8.87 -25.82
C ALA A 6 61.69 9.94 -24.91
N VAL A 7 60.63 10.60 -25.37
CA VAL A 7 59.82 11.52 -24.56
C VAL A 7 58.76 10.71 -23.82
N LEU A 8 58.88 10.64 -22.49
CA LEU A 8 57.92 9.98 -21.62
C LEU A 8 56.77 10.95 -21.29
N LEU A 9 55.58 10.71 -21.86
CA LEU A 9 54.37 11.47 -21.58
C LEU A 9 53.71 10.93 -20.30
N LEU A 10 53.76 11.68 -19.19
CA LEU A 10 52.96 11.38 -17.99
C LEU A 10 51.50 11.82 -18.21
N VAL A 11 50.59 10.85 -18.32
CA VAL A 11 49.15 11.11 -18.30
C VAL A 11 48.69 11.15 -16.84
N ALA A 12 48.43 12.35 -16.33
CA ALA A 12 47.80 12.53 -15.01
C ALA A 12 46.32 12.13 -15.11
N GLY A 13 45.99 10.91 -14.68
CA GLY A 13 44.60 10.45 -14.54
C GLY A 13 43.92 11.18 -13.40
N CYS A 14 43.02 12.10 -13.73
CA CYS A 14 42.12 12.71 -12.76
C CYS A 14 41.04 11.67 -12.40
N THR A 15 41.16 11.02 -11.25
CA THR A 15 40.09 10.17 -10.71
C THR A 15 39.00 11.09 -10.15
N THR A 16 38.05 11.48 -11.00
CA THR A 16 36.76 11.98 -10.52
C THR A 16 36.08 10.83 -9.79
N THR A 17 36.13 10.85 -8.46
CA THR A 17 35.23 10.05 -7.65
C THR A 17 33.81 10.54 -7.97
N ASP A 18 33.13 9.86 -8.90
CA ASP A 18 31.69 10.04 -9.11
C ASP A 18 31.01 9.68 -7.78
N SER A 19 30.72 10.70 -6.97
CA SER A 19 29.86 10.55 -5.80
C SER A 19 28.50 10.13 -6.34
N THR A 20 28.19 8.84 -6.24
CA THR A 20 26.86 8.34 -6.59
C THR A 20 25.86 9.16 -5.78
N PRO A 21 24.88 9.82 -6.41
CA PRO A 21 23.93 10.65 -5.70
C PRO A 21 23.27 9.81 -4.60
N THR A 22 23.39 10.28 -3.37
CA THR A 22 22.80 9.62 -2.20
C THR A 22 21.41 10.22 -2.01
N PHE A 23 20.38 9.41 -2.17
CA PHE A 23 18.99 9.80 -1.93
C PHE A 23 18.54 9.33 -0.55
N ASP A 24 17.71 10.13 0.13
CA ASP A 24 17.08 9.75 1.40
C ASP A 24 16.09 8.59 1.22
N VAL A 25 15.41 8.54 0.07
CA VAL A 25 14.53 7.41 -0.31
C VAL A 25 14.85 6.96 -1.73
N SER A 26 15.02 5.66 -1.91
CA SER A 26 15.31 5.02 -3.20
C SER A 26 14.51 3.73 -3.37
N LEU A 27 14.68 3.07 -4.52
CA LEU A 27 14.24 1.69 -4.72
C LEU A 27 15.40 0.73 -4.49
N GLY A 28 15.17 -0.28 -3.64
CA GLY A 28 16.08 -1.40 -3.41
C GLY A 28 15.49 -2.72 -3.89
N GLN A 29 16.32 -3.58 -4.47
CA GLN A 29 15.93 -4.94 -4.84
C GLN A 29 16.01 -5.86 -3.62
N THR A 30 14.95 -6.62 -3.36
CA THR A 30 14.86 -7.60 -2.27
C THR A 30 14.31 -8.94 -2.78
N SER A 31 14.16 -9.91 -1.88
CA SER A 31 13.43 -11.16 -2.16
C SER A 31 11.94 -10.95 -2.46
N LEU A 32 11.39 -9.76 -2.16
CA LEU A 32 9.99 -9.39 -2.41
C LEU A 32 9.81 -8.49 -3.64
N GLY A 33 10.88 -8.32 -4.43
CA GLY A 33 10.94 -7.39 -5.56
C GLY A 33 11.50 -6.03 -5.15
N GLN A 34 11.18 -4.99 -5.94
CA GLN A 34 11.55 -3.62 -5.62
C GLN A 34 10.71 -3.09 -4.45
N VAL A 35 11.37 -2.48 -3.47
CA VAL A 35 10.76 -1.83 -2.30
C VAL A 35 11.35 -0.44 -2.11
N LEU A 36 10.65 0.43 -1.39
CA LEU A 36 11.23 1.68 -0.90
C LEU A 36 12.27 1.37 0.18
N THR A 37 13.44 1.99 0.03
CA THR A 37 14.52 1.91 0.99
C THR A 37 14.90 3.31 1.44
N GLY A 38 15.32 3.43 2.69
CA GLY A 38 15.90 4.66 3.24
C GLY A 38 17.41 4.57 3.39
N GLU A 39 17.94 5.23 4.41
CA GLU A 39 19.36 5.22 4.78
C GLU A 39 19.98 3.82 4.75
N ASN A 40 21.19 3.72 4.17
CA ASN A 40 21.96 2.48 4.02
C ASN A 40 21.21 1.35 3.28
N GLY A 41 20.19 1.66 2.49
CA GLY A 41 19.39 0.68 1.75
C GLY A 41 18.46 -0.16 2.64
N LYS A 42 18.20 0.27 3.88
CA LYS A 42 17.25 -0.41 4.77
C LYS A 42 15.82 -0.27 4.24
N THR A 43 15.08 -1.36 4.25
CA THR A 43 13.69 -1.40 3.79
C THR A 43 12.79 -0.52 4.64
N LEU A 44 11.89 0.20 3.98
CA LEU A 44 10.83 0.98 4.61
C LEU A 44 9.53 0.19 4.61
N TYR A 45 8.76 0.32 5.68
CA TYR A 45 7.51 -0.40 5.92
C TYR A 45 6.38 0.57 6.21
N TYR A 46 5.14 0.11 5.99
CA TYR A 46 3.94 0.73 6.51
C TYR A 46 3.23 -0.19 7.49
N PHE A 47 2.48 0.41 8.42
CA PHE A 47 1.65 -0.30 9.38
C PHE A 47 0.18 -0.25 8.95
N ALA A 48 -0.44 -1.42 8.75
CA ALA A 48 -1.83 -1.51 8.29
C ALA A 48 -2.82 -0.82 9.24
N SER A 49 -2.48 -0.68 10.53
CA SER A 49 -3.33 0.03 11.49
C SER A 49 -3.32 1.55 11.32
N ASP A 50 -2.40 2.11 10.53
CA ASP A 50 -2.28 3.55 10.29
C ASP A 50 -3.20 4.03 9.15
N ILE A 51 -4.31 3.34 8.91
CA ILE A 51 -5.22 3.62 7.79
C ILE A 51 -5.79 5.04 7.83
N THR A 52 -5.89 5.67 9.00
CA THR A 52 -6.34 7.06 9.13
C THR A 52 -5.27 8.09 8.74
N GLY A 53 -4.09 7.63 8.30
CA GLY A 53 -2.91 8.46 8.05
C GLY A 53 -2.19 8.94 9.31
N GLN A 54 -2.58 8.42 10.48
CA GLN A 54 -1.95 8.72 11.76
C GLN A 54 -1.29 7.48 12.31
N SER A 55 -0.09 7.64 12.89
CA SER A 55 0.63 6.53 13.51
C SER A 55 -0.11 6.00 14.74
N GLN A 56 -0.41 4.71 14.72
CA GLN A 56 -0.88 3.92 15.85
C GLN A 56 0.29 3.24 16.59
N CYS A 57 1.51 3.31 16.05
CA CYS A 57 2.71 2.78 16.68
C CYS A 57 3.29 3.80 17.67
N SER A 58 3.20 3.49 18.96
CA SER A 58 3.70 4.33 20.06
C SER A 58 4.37 3.49 21.15
N GLY A 59 5.10 4.16 22.06
CA GLY A 59 5.77 3.48 23.16
C GLY A 59 6.73 2.38 22.69
N SER A 60 6.60 1.18 23.25
CA SER A 60 7.46 0.03 22.92
C SER A 60 7.35 -0.46 21.47
N CYS A 61 6.29 -0.09 20.75
CA CYS A 61 6.20 -0.37 19.32
C CYS A 61 7.38 0.26 18.56
N LEU A 62 7.79 1.47 18.93
CA LEU A 62 8.85 2.24 18.28
C LEU A 62 10.25 1.66 18.50
N THR A 63 10.43 0.80 19.52
CA THR A 63 11.68 0.07 19.70
C THR A 63 11.91 -0.95 18.58
N ASN A 64 10.83 -1.60 18.12
CA ASN A 64 10.89 -2.56 17.02
C ASN A 64 10.69 -1.91 15.66
N TRP A 65 9.94 -0.80 15.63
CA TRP A 65 9.57 -0.07 14.42
C TRP A 65 9.97 1.40 14.51
N PRO A 66 11.28 1.72 14.42
CA PRO A 66 11.73 3.11 14.43
C PRO A 66 11.10 3.88 13.27
N VAL A 67 10.72 5.14 13.52
CA VAL A 67 10.13 5.99 12.47
C VAL A 67 11.17 6.31 11.40
N PHE A 68 10.72 6.40 10.15
CA PHE A 68 11.48 7.09 9.11
C PHE A 68 11.02 8.55 9.05
N TYR A 69 11.96 9.48 9.10
CA TYR A 69 11.65 10.90 9.03
C TYR A 69 12.70 11.69 8.24
N LYS A 70 12.20 12.39 7.22
CA LYS A 70 12.83 13.48 6.49
C LYS A 70 11.70 14.46 6.13
N GLU A 71 11.84 15.72 6.50
CA GLU A 71 10.82 16.75 6.20
C GLU A 71 10.57 16.84 4.69
N THR A 72 11.66 16.85 3.92
CA THR A 72 11.66 16.87 2.45
C THR A 72 12.72 15.88 1.97
N PRO A 73 12.39 14.59 1.79
CA PRO A 73 13.37 13.59 1.38
C PRO A 73 13.85 13.87 -0.04
N THR A 74 15.16 13.73 -0.25
CA THR A 74 15.71 13.56 -1.60
C THR A 74 15.31 12.19 -2.14
N LEU A 75 14.79 12.14 -3.36
CA LEU A 75 14.16 10.95 -3.92
C LEU A 75 14.91 10.41 -5.13
N GLY A 76 15.03 9.09 -5.22
CA GLY A 76 15.45 8.41 -6.44
C GLY A 76 14.54 8.75 -7.63
N THR A 77 15.10 8.72 -8.84
CA THR A 77 14.49 9.28 -10.06
C THR A 77 13.12 8.70 -10.46
N SER A 78 12.80 7.48 -10.02
CA SER A 78 11.53 6.80 -10.30
C SER A 78 10.42 7.11 -9.29
N LEU A 79 10.70 7.90 -8.25
CA LEU A 79 9.76 8.24 -7.19
C LEU A 79 9.17 9.63 -7.41
N THR A 80 7.90 9.81 -7.04
CA THR A 80 7.19 11.08 -7.19
C THR A 80 7.10 11.80 -5.86
N ALA A 81 7.57 13.05 -5.79
CA ALA A 81 7.59 13.84 -4.55
C ALA A 81 6.20 14.03 -3.93
N THR A 82 5.14 14.16 -4.73
CA THR A 82 3.77 14.34 -4.24
C THR A 82 3.20 13.11 -3.54
N ASP A 83 3.82 11.93 -3.68
CA ASP A 83 3.44 10.75 -2.90
C ASP A 83 3.96 10.82 -1.46
N PHE A 84 4.88 11.73 -1.14
CA PHE A 84 5.47 11.88 0.19
C PHE A 84 4.89 13.08 0.93
N THR A 85 4.54 12.86 2.19
CA THR A 85 4.00 13.88 3.09
C THR A 85 4.62 13.74 4.47
N THR A 86 4.38 14.72 5.34
CA THR A 86 4.80 14.68 6.73
C THR A 86 3.58 14.69 7.63
N ILE A 87 3.56 13.81 8.63
CA ILE A 87 2.56 13.81 9.69
C ILE A 87 3.18 14.30 10.99
N THR A 88 2.35 14.90 11.85
CA THR A 88 2.69 15.14 13.25
C THR A 88 2.03 14.06 14.08
N ARG A 89 2.84 13.27 14.78
CA ARG A 89 2.41 12.16 15.63
C ARG A 89 1.77 12.69 16.92
N ALA A 90 1.06 11.81 17.62
CA ALA A 90 0.43 12.16 18.91
C ALA A 90 1.44 12.59 20.00
N ASP A 91 2.68 12.12 19.89
CA ASP A 91 3.81 12.50 20.77
C ASP A 91 4.47 13.83 20.37
N GLY A 92 3.97 14.50 19.34
CA GLY A 92 4.49 15.78 18.83
C GLY A 92 5.67 15.64 17.86
N THR A 93 6.24 14.45 17.70
CA THR A 93 7.31 14.21 16.72
C THR A 93 6.76 14.11 15.30
N LYS A 94 7.61 14.35 14.31
CA LYS A 94 7.24 14.26 12.89
C LYS A 94 7.66 12.93 12.29
N GLN A 95 6.93 12.49 11.26
CA GLN A 95 7.21 11.25 10.54
C GLN A 95 6.84 11.41 9.07
N THR A 96 7.67 10.85 8.17
CA THR A 96 7.39 10.85 6.74
C THR A 96 6.37 9.77 6.42
N ALA A 97 5.42 10.08 5.54
CA ALA A 97 4.41 9.16 5.06
C ALA A 97 4.47 9.04 3.53
N TYR A 98 4.24 7.84 3.01
CA TYR A 98 4.14 7.55 1.58
C TYR A 98 2.70 7.17 1.23
N LYS A 99 2.08 7.87 0.28
CA LYS A 99 0.66 7.75 -0.08
C LYS A 99 -0.28 7.81 1.15
N GLY A 100 0.08 8.68 2.10
CA GLY A 100 -0.63 8.86 3.36
C GLY A 100 -0.45 7.73 4.38
N TRP A 101 0.52 6.83 4.20
CA TRP A 101 0.90 5.81 5.18
C TRP A 101 2.22 6.15 5.86
N PRO A 102 2.28 6.30 7.19
CA PRO A 102 3.52 6.56 7.92
C PRO A 102 4.57 5.47 7.66
N LEU A 103 5.82 5.90 7.44
CA LEU A 103 6.93 5.02 7.09
C LEU A 103 7.78 4.68 8.31
N TYR A 104 8.20 3.42 8.39
CA TYR A 104 9.02 2.90 9.49
C TYR A 104 10.19 2.08 8.95
N TYR A 105 11.25 2.00 9.73
CA TYR A 105 12.22 0.92 9.65
C TYR A 105 11.78 -0.25 10.51
N TYR A 106 12.42 -1.40 10.32
CA TYR A 106 12.33 -2.53 11.24
C TYR A 106 13.67 -2.77 11.93
N ALA A 107 13.68 -2.86 13.26
CA ALA A 107 14.91 -3.02 14.05
C ALA A 107 15.62 -4.35 13.78
N GLY A 108 14.89 -5.38 13.32
CA GLY A 108 15.46 -6.66 12.93
C GLY A 108 16.17 -6.67 11.57
N ASP A 109 16.02 -5.61 10.76
CA ASP A 109 16.73 -5.49 9.49
C ASP A 109 18.13 -4.91 9.74
N THR A 110 19.16 -5.72 9.51
CA THR A 110 20.56 -5.38 9.85
C THR A 110 21.33 -4.83 8.66
N LYS A 111 21.02 -5.28 7.44
CA LYS A 111 21.71 -4.89 6.20
C LYS A 111 20.72 -4.50 5.09
N SER A 112 21.25 -3.88 4.04
CA SER A 112 20.49 -3.58 2.83
C SER A 112 19.86 -4.86 2.25
N GLY A 113 18.62 -4.75 1.81
CA GLY A 113 17.86 -5.87 1.23
C GLY A 113 17.17 -6.80 2.23
N ASP A 114 17.39 -6.62 3.54
CA ASP A 114 16.62 -7.32 4.57
C ASP A 114 15.14 -6.88 4.53
N VAL A 115 14.24 -7.85 4.73
CA VAL A 115 12.78 -7.68 4.72
C VAL A 115 12.12 -8.45 5.88
N ALA A 116 12.82 -8.59 7.01
CA ALA A 116 12.43 -9.48 8.10
C ALA A 116 11.18 -9.00 8.85
N GLY A 117 10.80 -7.73 8.69
CA GLY A 117 9.56 -7.17 9.23
C GLY A 117 8.31 -7.55 8.44
N GLU A 118 8.46 -8.12 7.23
CA GLU A 118 7.33 -8.40 6.35
C GLU A 118 6.34 -9.38 6.97
N LYS A 119 5.05 -9.03 6.95
CA LYS A 119 3.93 -9.79 7.53
C LYS A 119 4.03 -10.02 9.03
N LEU A 120 4.87 -9.31 9.77
CA LEU A 120 4.91 -9.46 11.22
C LEU A 120 3.51 -9.15 11.79
N ASN A 121 2.97 -10.10 12.55
CA ASN A 121 1.58 -10.09 13.06
C ASN A 121 0.50 -9.85 11.98
N ASN A 122 0.80 -10.10 10.70
CA ASN A 122 -0.04 -9.82 9.53
C ASN A 122 -0.43 -8.35 9.34
N VAL A 123 0.28 -7.40 9.96
CA VAL A 123 -0.08 -5.98 9.94
C VAL A 123 1.05 -5.05 9.51
N TRP A 124 2.26 -5.58 9.33
CA TRP A 124 3.41 -4.85 8.82
C TRP A 124 3.76 -5.29 7.41
N PHE A 125 3.97 -4.33 6.52
CA PHE A 125 4.19 -4.60 5.11
C PHE A 125 5.26 -3.66 4.56
N VAL A 126 6.16 -4.18 3.73
CA VAL A 126 7.14 -3.40 2.98
C VAL A 126 6.41 -2.34 2.15
N ALA A 127 6.95 -1.14 2.08
CA ALA A 127 6.44 -0.12 1.18
C ALA A 127 7.00 -0.39 -0.22
N LYS A 128 6.15 -0.62 -1.22
CA LYS A 128 6.57 -0.82 -2.63
C LYS A 128 6.24 0.41 -3.47
N PRO A 129 7.00 0.64 -4.57
CA PRO A 129 6.63 1.66 -5.54
C PRO A 129 5.25 1.36 -6.14
N SER A 130 4.52 2.42 -6.48
CA SER A 130 3.29 2.31 -7.28
C SER A 130 2.24 1.37 -6.70
N TYR A 131 2.10 1.33 -5.36
CA TYR A 131 0.99 0.57 -4.76
C TYR A 131 -0.34 1.11 -5.26
N SER A 132 -1.09 0.22 -5.93
CA SER A 132 -2.50 0.43 -6.28
C SER A 132 -3.43 -0.10 -5.18
N LEU A 133 -2.93 -0.99 -4.32
CA LEU A 133 -3.67 -1.65 -3.25
C LEU A 133 -2.82 -1.73 -1.97
N PHE A 134 -3.48 -1.55 -0.83
CA PHE A 134 -2.91 -1.68 0.51
C PHE A 134 -3.78 -2.59 1.39
N PHE A 135 -3.20 -3.11 2.47
CA PHE A 135 -3.97 -3.65 3.58
C PHE A 135 -4.18 -2.59 4.66
N ALA A 136 -5.42 -2.43 5.09
CA ALA A 136 -5.80 -1.72 6.30
C ALA A 136 -6.12 -2.70 7.42
N ASN A 137 -5.92 -2.31 8.67
CA ASN A 137 -6.31 -3.07 9.86
C ASN A 137 -7.04 -2.16 10.84
N ALA A 138 -8.36 -2.15 10.80
CA ALA A 138 -9.18 -1.24 11.60
C ALA A 138 -10.52 -1.85 12.01
N GLN A 139 -11.18 -1.21 12.97
CA GLN A 139 -12.55 -1.50 13.33
C GLN A 139 -13.46 -1.28 12.12
N LEU A 140 -14.31 -2.25 11.78
CA LEU A 140 -15.35 -2.04 10.79
C LEU A 140 -16.49 -1.24 11.44
N VAL A 141 -16.92 -0.15 10.80
CA VAL A 141 -17.98 0.74 11.29
C VAL A 141 -19.03 0.85 10.19
N GLY A 142 -20.23 0.33 10.47
CA GLY A 142 -21.35 0.33 9.53
C GLY A 142 -21.97 1.70 9.30
N ASN A 143 -22.78 1.81 8.25
CA ASN A 143 -23.61 2.99 7.98
C ASN A 143 -24.63 3.28 9.10
N ASP A 144 -24.97 2.27 9.89
CA ASP A 144 -25.82 2.39 11.08
C ASP A 144 -25.05 2.85 12.34
N GLY A 145 -23.75 3.15 12.21
CA GLY A 145 -22.88 3.62 13.29
C GLY A 145 -22.39 2.52 14.24
N LYS A 146 -22.72 1.24 13.98
CA LYS A 146 -22.28 0.13 14.84
C LYS A 146 -20.92 -0.39 14.42
N ASN A 147 -20.22 -0.95 15.40
CA ASN A 147 -18.98 -1.69 15.21
C ASN A 147 -19.28 -3.14 14.83
N TYR A 148 -18.53 -3.66 13.86
CA TYR A 148 -18.66 -5.02 13.35
C TYR A 148 -17.34 -5.78 13.44
N LEU A 149 -17.43 -7.06 13.80
CA LEU A 149 -16.35 -8.03 13.70
C LEU A 149 -16.18 -8.48 12.23
N SER A 150 -15.14 -9.28 11.97
CA SER A 150 -14.83 -9.80 10.63
C SER A 150 -15.91 -10.73 10.06
N ASP A 151 -16.77 -11.29 10.91
CA ASP A 151 -17.94 -12.10 10.54
C ASP A 151 -19.24 -11.27 10.42
N TYR A 152 -19.13 -9.94 10.50
CA TYR A 152 -20.23 -8.97 10.45
C TYR A 152 -21.25 -9.10 11.60
N THR A 153 -20.89 -9.75 12.70
CA THR A 153 -21.60 -9.62 13.97
C THR A 153 -21.23 -8.32 14.67
N VAL A 154 -22.13 -7.78 15.49
CA VAL A 154 -21.86 -6.52 16.22
C VAL A 154 -20.82 -6.77 17.31
N GLY A 155 -19.75 -5.97 17.33
CA GLY A 155 -18.70 -6.08 18.33
C GLY A 155 -17.43 -5.31 17.96
N ASP A 156 -16.53 -5.22 18.94
CA ASP A 156 -15.25 -4.54 18.81
C ASP A 156 -14.14 -5.51 18.41
N GLY A 157 -13.48 -5.24 17.30
CA GLY A 157 -12.40 -6.06 16.75
C GLY A 157 -11.87 -5.47 15.45
N LYS A 158 -10.54 -5.38 15.34
CA LYS A 158 -9.91 -4.94 14.10
C LYS A 158 -9.98 -6.05 13.06
N THR A 159 -10.27 -5.66 11.83
CA THR A 159 -10.28 -6.55 10.66
C THR A 159 -9.25 -6.04 9.66
N ILE A 160 -8.49 -6.96 9.07
CA ILE A 160 -7.64 -6.67 7.92
C ILE A 160 -8.51 -6.66 6.66
N TYR A 161 -8.39 -5.63 5.82
CA TYR A 161 -9.11 -5.52 4.55
C TYR A 161 -8.33 -4.73 3.47
N LEU A 162 -8.74 -4.89 2.21
CA LEU A 162 -8.17 -4.23 1.05
C LEU A 162 -8.70 -2.79 0.91
N VAL A 163 -7.78 -1.89 0.62
CA VAL A 163 -8.06 -0.52 0.22
C VAL A 163 -7.27 -0.15 -1.02
N ASP A 164 -7.73 0.83 -1.78
CA ASP A 164 -6.99 1.36 -2.92
C ASP A 164 -5.80 2.24 -2.51
N ALA A 165 -5.11 2.83 -3.49
CA ALA A 165 -3.97 3.70 -3.24
C ALA A 165 -4.29 4.96 -2.40
N ALA A 166 -5.53 5.46 -2.48
CA ALA A 166 -6.00 6.57 -1.65
C ALA A 166 -6.44 6.10 -0.25
N GLY A 167 -6.60 4.79 -0.06
CA GLY A 167 -7.09 4.14 1.14
C GLY A 167 -8.62 4.10 1.23
N LYS A 168 -9.32 4.20 0.09
CA LYS A 168 -10.75 3.90 0.00
C LYS A 168 -10.98 2.39 0.10
N THR A 169 -11.95 1.99 0.92
CA THR A 169 -12.31 0.58 1.11
C THR A 169 -12.84 -0.05 -0.17
N LEU A 170 -12.37 -1.27 -0.44
CA LEU A 170 -12.87 -2.10 -1.53
C LEU A 170 -13.82 -3.16 -0.99
N TYR A 171 -15.00 -3.21 -1.59
CA TYR A 171 -16.08 -4.13 -1.22
C TYR A 171 -16.31 -5.14 -2.33
N GLY A 172 -16.78 -6.33 -1.96
CA GLY A 172 -17.47 -7.22 -2.87
C GLY A 172 -18.98 -7.14 -2.70
N TYR A 173 -19.70 -7.91 -3.52
CA TYR A 173 -21.14 -8.05 -3.45
C TYR A 173 -21.51 -9.53 -3.42
N VAL A 174 -22.13 -10.01 -2.33
CA VAL A 174 -22.40 -11.45 -2.15
C VAL A 174 -23.18 -12.10 -3.31
N PRO A 175 -24.17 -11.44 -3.93
CA PRO A 175 -24.89 -12.00 -5.08
C PRO A 175 -24.08 -12.12 -6.37
N ASP A 176 -22.94 -11.43 -6.50
CA ASP A 176 -22.09 -11.55 -7.68
C ASP A 176 -21.63 -13.00 -7.90
N LYS A 177 -21.33 -13.32 -9.15
CA LYS A 177 -20.74 -14.60 -9.54
C LYS A 177 -19.30 -14.38 -9.96
N LYS A 178 -18.55 -15.48 -10.10
CA LYS A 178 -17.17 -15.43 -10.53
C LYS A 178 -17.01 -14.58 -11.79
N ASN A 179 -16.20 -13.54 -11.70
CA ASN A 179 -15.92 -12.58 -12.76
C ASN A 179 -17.18 -11.96 -13.38
N THR A 180 -18.27 -11.84 -12.62
CA THR A 180 -19.56 -11.36 -13.12
C THR A 180 -20.20 -10.40 -12.12
N ASN A 181 -20.29 -9.14 -12.54
CA ASN A 181 -21.03 -8.09 -11.85
C ASN A 181 -22.53 -8.23 -12.20
N VAL A 182 -23.37 -8.48 -11.18
CA VAL A 182 -24.83 -8.54 -11.31
C VAL A 182 -25.54 -7.34 -10.67
N TYR A 183 -24.78 -6.41 -10.09
CA TYR A 183 -25.33 -5.23 -9.43
C TYR A 183 -25.50 -4.04 -10.39
N THR A 184 -24.46 -3.71 -11.15
CA THR A 184 -24.39 -2.49 -11.96
C THR A 184 -25.40 -2.56 -13.10
N LYS A 185 -26.18 -1.49 -13.26
CA LYS A 185 -27.10 -1.33 -14.40
C LYS A 185 -26.35 -0.81 -15.63
N SER A 186 -26.84 -1.13 -16.83
CA SER A 186 -26.24 -0.71 -18.09
C SER A 186 -26.17 0.80 -18.29
N ASP A 187 -27.10 1.54 -17.67
CA ASP A 187 -27.13 3.00 -17.65
C ASP A 187 -26.31 3.62 -16.49
N PHE A 188 -25.68 2.79 -15.65
CA PHE A 188 -24.97 3.18 -14.44
C PHE A 188 -25.79 4.01 -13.43
N SER A 189 -27.13 3.96 -13.50
CA SER A 189 -28.00 4.77 -12.64
C SER A 189 -27.83 4.47 -11.14
N ASN A 190 -27.35 3.28 -10.78
CA ASN A 190 -27.04 2.88 -9.40
C ASN A 190 -25.55 3.02 -9.02
N ASN A 191 -24.69 3.45 -9.94
CA ASN A 191 -23.25 3.55 -9.73
C ASN A 191 -22.86 4.67 -8.76
N ALA A 192 -23.73 5.63 -8.48
CA ALA A 192 -23.49 6.64 -7.45
C ALA A 192 -23.46 6.04 -6.03
N THR A 193 -24.19 4.94 -5.80
CA THR A 193 -24.22 4.27 -4.49
C THR A 193 -23.11 3.24 -4.36
N TRP A 194 -22.93 2.39 -5.38
CA TRP A 194 -21.86 1.40 -5.42
C TRP A 194 -21.07 1.52 -6.72
N PRO A 195 -20.13 2.48 -6.80
CA PRO A 195 -19.28 2.61 -7.98
C PRO A 195 -18.45 1.35 -8.21
N ILE A 196 -18.34 0.90 -9.45
CA ILE A 196 -17.35 -0.14 -9.81
C ILE A 196 -15.92 0.34 -9.50
N ALA A 197 -15.06 -0.55 -9.02
CA ALA A 197 -13.66 -0.25 -8.76
C ALA A 197 -12.85 -0.26 -10.07
N GLU A 198 -12.78 0.89 -10.74
CA GLU A 198 -11.97 1.10 -11.95
C GLU A 198 -10.48 1.26 -11.64
N ILE A 199 -9.89 0.18 -11.14
CA ILE A 199 -8.47 0.10 -10.83
C ILE A 199 -7.81 -0.73 -11.94
N ALA A 200 -6.74 -0.20 -12.53
CA ALA A 200 -5.92 -0.94 -13.47
C ALA A 200 -5.30 -2.18 -12.81
N MET A 201 -4.92 -3.19 -13.61
CA MET A 201 -4.32 -4.42 -13.10
C MET A 201 -3.11 -4.09 -12.19
N PRO A 202 -3.16 -4.47 -10.90
CA PRO A 202 -2.10 -4.11 -9.97
C PRO A 202 -0.82 -4.88 -10.28
N THR A 203 0.31 -4.16 -10.31
CA THR A 203 1.64 -4.73 -10.63
C THR A 203 2.51 -4.88 -9.39
N ASN A 204 2.39 -3.96 -8.42
CA ASN A 204 3.03 -4.05 -7.12
C ASN A 204 1.98 -4.31 -6.05
N LEU A 205 2.08 -5.46 -5.41
CA LEU A 205 1.10 -5.95 -4.44
C LEU A 205 1.76 -6.22 -3.07
N PRO A 206 1.02 -6.00 -1.97
CA PRO A 206 1.36 -6.57 -0.67
C PRO A 206 1.65 -8.07 -0.81
N SER A 207 2.64 -8.60 -0.11
CA SER A 207 3.17 -9.96 -0.34
C SER A 207 2.20 -11.11 0.04
N ASN A 208 1.03 -10.81 0.59
CA ASN A 208 -0.06 -11.78 0.77
C ASN A 208 -0.94 -11.94 -0.49
N LEU A 209 -0.68 -11.15 -1.51
CA LEU A 209 -1.45 -11.11 -2.75
C LEU A 209 -0.53 -11.42 -3.93
N SER A 210 -1.07 -12.10 -4.93
CA SER A 210 -0.43 -12.37 -6.21
C SER A 210 -1.18 -11.66 -7.32
N THR A 211 -0.51 -11.32 -8.42
CA THR A 211 -1.19 -10.80 -9.61
C THR A 211 -2.22 -11.80 -10.16
N SER A 212 -2.01 -13.11 -9.94
CA SER A 212 -2.96 -14.17 -10.27
C SER A 212 -4.24 -14.14 -9.44
N ASP A 213 -4.25 -13.43 -8.30
CA ASP A 213 -5.47 -13.19 -7.53
C ASP A 213 -6.38 -12.16 -8.21
N PHE A 214 -5.92 -11.46 -9.25
CA PHE A 214 -6.67 -10.37 -9.88
C PHE A 214 -7.00 -10.67 -11.33
N SER A 215 -8.12 -10.11 -11.78
CA SER A 215 -8.48 -10.01 -13.19
C SER A 215 -9.23 -8.69 -13.41
N VAL A 216 -9.51 -8.37 -14.67
CA VAL A 216 -10.31 -7.20 -15.04
C VAL A 216 -11.44 -7.66 -15.95
N ILE A 217 -12.66 -7.25 -15.63
CA ILE A 217 -13.86 -7.54 -16.43
C ILE A 217 -14.37 -6.27 -17.10
N ASP A 218 -15.12 -6.45 -18.20
CA ASP A 218 -15.84 -5.37 -18.85
C ASP A 218 -17.27 -5.30 -18.29
N VAL A 219 -17.66 -4.13 -17.81
CA VAL A 219 -19.01 -3.82 -17.35
C VAL A 219 -19.51 -2.66 -18.19
N PHE A 220 -20.27 -2.96 -19.23
CA PHE A 220 -20.86 -1.98 -20.16
C PHE A 220 -19.84 -0.97 -20.71
N GLY A 221 -18.66 -1.44 -21.11
CA GLY A 221 -17.57 -0.63 -21.66
C GLY A 221 -16.60 -0.03 -20.63
N ARG A 222 -16.82 -0.24 -19.33
CA ARG A 222 -15.91 0.18 -18.26
C ARG A 222 -15.17 -1.00 -17.66
N LYS A 223 -13.93 -0.78 -17.20
CA LYS A 223 -13.07 -1.84 -16.66
C LYS A 223 -13.20 -1.92 -15.15
N GLN A 224 -13.63 -3.07 -14.63
CA GLN A 224 -13.76 -3.31 -13.21
C GLN A 224 -12.71 -4.32 -12.73
N LEU A 225 -12.00 -3.97 -11.65
CA LEU A 225 -11.08 -4.89 -11.00
C LEU A 225 -11.85 -6.00 -10.28
N VAL A 226 -11.32 -7.22 -10.37
CA VAL A 226 -11.86 -8.42 -9.73
C VAL A 226 -10.77 -9.02 -8.85
N PHE A 227 -11.12 -9.41 -7.62
CA PHE A 227 -10.25 -10.12 -6.69
C PHE A 227 -10.77 -11.52 -6.45
N ARG A 228 -10.00 -12.54 -6.85
CA ARG A 228 -10.30 -13.97 -6.71
C ARG A 228 -11.70 -14.32 -7.23
N GLY A 229 -12.07 -13.73 -8.35
CA GLY A 229 -13.38 -13.90 -8.96
C GLY A 229 -14.47 -12.96 -8.43
N HIS A 230 -14.23 -12.19 -7.37
CA HIS A 230 -15.20 -11.22 -6.83
C HIS A 230 -15.03 -9.84 -7.48
N PRO A 231 -16.02 -9.32 -8.22
CA PRO A 231 -15.98 -7.94 -8.68
C PRO A 231 -15.89 -6.96 -7.51
N LEU A 232 -15.04 -5.95 -7.64
CA LEU A 232 -14.79 -4.97 -6.57
C LEU A 232 -15.54 -3.66 -6.80
N TYR A 233 -16.00 -3.06 -5.71
CA TYR A 233 -16.77 -1.83 -5.69
C TYR A 233 -16.23 -0.88 -4.63
N TYR A 234 -16.59 0.38 -4.77
CA TYR A 234 -16.56 1.38 -3.70
C TYR A 234 -17.96 1.56 -3.13
N PHE A 235 -18.06 2.26 -2.00
CA PHE A 235 -19.34 2.72 -1.45
C PHE A 235 -19.40 4.25 -1.48
N GLY A 236 -20.35 4.81 -2.22
CA GLY A 236 -20.50 6.26 -2.39
C GLY A 236 -20.61 7.03 -1.07
N PRO A 237 -21.45 6.60 -0.10
CA PRO A 237 -21.57 7.26 1.21
C PRO A 237 -20.36 7.16 2.15
N ASP A 238 -19.32 6.40 1.81
CA ASP A 238 -18.01 6.55 2.46
C ASP A 238 -17.36 7.89 2.12
N ASN A 239 -17.81 8.56 1.04
CA ASN A 239 -17.38 9.89 0.62
C ASN A 239 -15.86 10.02 0.45
N GLY A 240 -15.21 8.93 0.04
CA GLY A 240 -13.75 8.88 -0.12
C GLY A 240 -12.95 8.97 1.18
N VAL A 241 -13.60 8.90 2.35
CA VAL A 241 -12.92 8.91 3.64
C VAL A 241 -12.05 7.66 3.77
N LYS A 242 -10.76 7.86 4.03
CA LYS A 242 -9.76 6.80 4.15
C LYS A 242 -10.15 5.81 5.26
N GLY A 243 -10.25 4.53 4.94
CA GLY A 243 -10.65 3.46 5.87
C GLY A 243 -12.11 3.46 6.32
N ALA A 244 -12.98 4.32 5.76
CA ALA A 244 -14.41 4.25 6.05
C ALA A 244 -14.98 2.93 5.52
N THR A 245 -15.83 2.28 6.32
CA THR A 245 -16.33 0.93 6.06
C THR A 245 -17.86 0.87 6.11
N LYS A 246 -18.56 1.99 5.88
CA LYS A 246 -20.01 2.09 6.11
C LYS A 246 -20.81 1.08 5.29
N GLY A 247 -20.28 0.70 4.13
CA GLY A 247 -20.90 -0.26 3.23
C GLY A 247 -21.16 -1.63 3.86
N VAL A 248 -20.39 -2.04 4.88
CA VAL A 248 -20.51 -3.40 5.48
C VAL A 248 -21.87 -3.71 6.07
N SER A 249 -22.67 -2.69 6.41
CA SER A 249 -23.98 -2.82 7.05
C SER A 249 -25.16 -2.51 6.13
N VAL A 250 -24.95 -2.36 4.82
CA VAL A 250 -25.98 -1.90 3.86
C VAL A 250 -26.44 -3.04 2.94
N PRO A 251 -27.74 -3.23 2.67
CA PRO A 251 -28.87 -2.76 3.48
C PRO A 251 -28.92 -3.48 4.84
N ARG A 252 -28.10 -4.52 5.02
CA ARG A 252 -27.89 -5.25 6.28
C ARG A 252 -26.46 -5.81 6.30
N PRO A 253 -25.91 -6.17 7.47
CA PRO A 253 -24.56 -6.70 7.61
C PRO A 253 -24.24 -7.86 6.66
N GLY A 254 -23.05 -7.82 6.06
CA GLY A 254 -22.48 -8.90 5.27
C GLY A 254 -22.97 -9.01 3.82
N VAL A 255 -23.86 -8.13 3.34
CA VAL A 255 -24.25 -8.12 1.90
C VAL A 255 -23.11 -7.59 1.03
N TRP A 256 -22.37 -6.60 1.54
CA TRP A 256 -21.19 -6.01 0.90
C TRP A 256 -19.96 -6.22 1.77
N PRO A 257 -19.35 -7.41 1.69
CA PRO A 257 -18.19 -7.74 2.51
C PRO A 257 -16.96 -6.95 2.07
N VAL A 258 -16.06 -6.72 3.01
CA VAL A 258 -14.67 -6.34 2.73
C VAL A 258 -13.81 -7.58 2.55
N TYR A 259 -12.75 -7.49 1.74
CA TYR A 259 -11.90 -8.65 1.42
C TYR A 259 -10.47 -8.51 1.91
N ASN A 260 -9.82 -9.65 2.14
CA ASN A 260 -8.43 -9.73 2.58
C ASN A 260 -7.73 -10.96 2.00
N ALA A 261 -6.48 -11.20 2.44
CA ALA A 261 -5.66 -12.30 1.96
C ALA A 261 -6.27 -13.71 2.16
N SER A 262 -7.21 -13.88 3.10
CA SER A 262 -7.89 -15.14 3.37
C SER A 262 -9.20 -15.33 2.60
N THR A 263 -9.68 -14.30 1.88
CA THR A 263 -10.90 -14.38 1.08
C THR A 263 -10.81 -15.52 0.07
N THR A 264 -11.77 -16.45 0.13
CA THR A 264 -11.86 -17.59 -0.78
C THR A 264 -12.28 -17.13 -2.18
N ALA A 265 -11.72 -17.77 -3.20
CA ALA A 265 -12.12 -17.53 -4.57
C ALA A 265 -13.56 -17.98 -4.85
N LEU A 266 -14.30 -17.23 -5.67
CA LEU A 266 -15.56 -17.72 -6.22
C LEU A 266 -15.29 -18.89 -7.16
N GLN A 267 -16.09 -19.94 -7.00
CA GLN A 267 -16.04 -21.14 -7.85
C GLN A 267 -16.64 -20.86 -9.23
#